data_AF-A0A8K0PAC2-F1
#
_entry.id   AF-A0A8K0PAC2-F1
#
_cell.length_a   1.000
_cell.length_b   1.000
_cell.length_c   1.000
_cell.angle_alpha   90.00
_cell.angle_beta   90.00
_cell.angle_gamma   90.00
#
_symmetry.space_group_name_H-M   'P 1'
#
loop_
_entity.id
_entity.type
_entity.pdbx_description
1 polymer ?
#
loop_
_entity_poly.entity_id
_entity_poly.type
_entity_poly.pdbx_seq_one_letter_code
_entity_poly.pdbx_strand_id
1 'polypeptide(L)'
;MPPMTEVEMSPSVDVGEVDFSERNFFENITSKDIKTFEDKYKGSREELEDLKIAYVEREGDMDYILEAVLCATIDDEPRFRELLQNMIDEKKIPTFPKFVNESHNNKKKRRK
;
A
#
# COMPACT_ATOMS: atom_id res chain seq x y z
N MET A 1 -39.38 60.42 -2.52
CA MET A 1 -39.55 59.36 -1.51
C MET A 1 -40.76 58.52 -1.89
N PRO A 2 -40.50 57.32 -2.42
CA PRO A 2 -41.25 56.10 -2.11
C PRO A 2 -40.24 54.98 -1.68
N PRO A 3 -40.65 53.76 -1.29
CA PRO A 3 -40.57 53.26 0.08
C PRO A 3 -39.47 52.20 0.32
N MET A 4 -39.18 51.94 1.60
CA MET A 4 -38.38 50.82 2.10
C MET A 4 -39.03 49.47 1.78
N THR A 5 -38.30 48.58 1.11
CA THR A 5 -38.43 47.10 1.04
C THR A 5 -37.30 46.64 0.10
N GLU A 6 -36.40 45.70 0.36
CA GLU A 6 -36.28 44.61 1.33
C GLU A 6 -34.79 44.46 1.68
N VAL A 7 -34.51 44.10 2.93
CA VAL A 7 -33.18 43.62 3.35
C VAL A 7 -33.07 42.18 2.86
N GLU A 8 -32.20 41.93 1.88
CA GLU A 8 -31.76 40.60 1.47
C GLU A 8 -31.04 39.97 2.67
N MET A 9 -31.78 39.20 3.47
CA MET A 9 -31.25 38.32 4.51
C MET A 9 -30.47 37.22 3.78
N SER A 10 -29.15 37.32 3.78
CA SER A 10 -28.26 36.24 3.37
C SER A 10 -28.68 34.94 4.05
N PRO A 11 -28.89 33.82 3.33
CA PRO A 11 -29.31 32.59 3.97
C PRO A 11 -28.19 32.14 4.89
N SER A 12 -28.50 32.12 6.18
CA SER A 12 -27.81 31.36 7.20
C SER A 12 -27.64 29.92 6.69
N VAL A 13 -26.40 29.45 6.64
CA VAL A 13 -26.10 28.06 6.32
C VAL A 13 -26.70 27.20 7.43
N ASP A 14 -27.88 26.66 7.17
CA ASP A 14 -28.45 25.57 7.95
C ASP A 14 -27.46 24.40 7.86
N VAL A 15 -26.88 24.02 9.00
CA VAL A 15 -26.14 22.75 9.14
C VAL A 15 -27.18 21.64 9.20
N GLY A 16 -27.86 21.45 8.07
CA GLY A 16 -28.85 20.41 7.83
C GLY A 16 -28.13 19.14 7.40
N GLU A 17 -28.22 18.13 8.27
CA GLU A 17 -28.43 16.73 7.94
C GLU A 17 -27.56 16.16 6.80
N VAL A 18 -26.48 15.47 7.19
CA VAL A 18 -25.72 14.62 6.26
C VAL A 18 -26.66 13.52 5.79
N ASP A 19 -27.25 13.71 4.62
CA ASP A 19 -28.20 12.77 4.03
C ASP A 19 -27.54 11.40 3.89
N PHE A 20 -28.30 10.42 4.31
CA PHE A 20 -27.97 9.03 4.50
C PHE A 20 -27.88 8.29 3.15
N SER A 21 -27.27 8.91 2.13
CA SER A 21 -27.07 8.34 0.78
C SER A 21 -25.71 7.66 0.57
N GLU A 22 -24.79 7.76 1.54
CA GLU A 22 -23.45 7.14 1.47
C GLU A 22 -23.39 5.69 2.01
N ARG A 23 -24.51 5.11 2.47
CA ARG A 23 -24.43 3.88 3.30
C ARG A 23 -24.36 2.55 2.53
N ASN A 24 -24.43 2.54 1.20
CA ASN A 24 -24.52 1.29 0.41
C ASN A 24 -23.50 1.14 -0.74
N PHE A 25 -22.48 2.00 -0.84
CA PHE A 25 -21.58 1.96 -2.00
C PHE A 25 -20.43 0.93 -1.90
N PHE A 26 -20.27 0.29 -0.74
CA PHE A 26 -19.28 -0.75 -0.56
C PHE A 26 -19.97 -2.11 -0.63
N GLU A 27 -19.75 -2.83 -1.74
CA GLU A 27 -20.08 -4.25 -1.80
C GLU A 27 -19.43 -4.98 -0.63
N ASN A 28 -20.13 -5.98 -0.07
CA ASN A 28 -19.58 -6.77 1.03
C ASN A 28 -18.38 -7.58 0.51
N ILE A 29 -17.16 -7.12 0.80
CA ILE A 29 -15.93 -7.85 0.48
C ILE A 29 -15.96 -9.19 1.22
N THR A 30 -15.98 -10.29 0.49
CA THR A 30 -15.93 -11.63 1.08
C THR A 30 -14.49 -12.11 1.22
N SER A 31 -14.25 -13.10 2.09
CA SER A 31 -12.92 -13.72 2.20
C SER A 31 -12.45 -14.37 0.88
N LYS A 32 -13.38 -14.70 -0.03
CA LYS A 32 -13.04 -15.22 -1.37
C LYS A 32 -12.47 -14.13 -2.26
N ASP A 33 -12.98 -12.90 -2.15
CA ASP A 33 -12.51 -11.75 -2.92
C ASP A 33 -11.10 -11.37 -2.49
N ILE A 34 -10.80 -11.43 -1.17
CA ILE A 34 -9.45 -11.20 -0.64
C ILE A 34 -8.45 -12.21 -1.21
N LYS A 35 -8.78 -13.50 -1.22
CA LYS A 35 -7.92 -14.54 -1.80
C LYS A 35 -7.72 -14.35 -3.30
N THR A 36 -8.80 -14.02 -4.01
CA THR A 36 -8.74 -13.75 -5.46
C THR A 36 -7.85 -12.54 -5.76
N PHE A 37 -7.88 -11.51 -4.91
CA PHE A 37 -6.98 -10.37 -5.00
C PHE A 37 -5.52 -10.79 -4.72
N GLU A 38 -5.27 -11.52 -3.63
CA GLU A 38 -3.93 -12.03 -3.29
C GLU A 38 -3.32 -12.84 -4.44
N ASP A 39 -4.08 -13.77 -5.03
CA ASP A 39 -3.64 -14.61 -6.15
C ASP A 39 -3.34 -13.79 -7.42
N LYS A 40 -4.07 -12.68 -7.63
CA LYS A 40 -3.84 -11.77 -8.77
C LYS A 40 -2.65 -10.85 -8.55
N TYR A 41 -2.41 -10.44 -7.30
CA TYR A 41 -1.34 -9.53 -6.93
C TYR A 41 0.01 -10.25 -6.87
N LYS A 42 0.08 -11.45 -6.27
CA LYS A 42 1.31 -12.22 -6.16
C LYS A 42 1.84 -12.61 -7.54
N GLY A 43 3.11 -12.32 -7.80
CA GLY A 43 3.78 -12.54 -9.08
C GLY A 43 3.37 -11.55 -10.18
N SER A 44 2.52 -10.56 -9.87
CA SER A 44 2.10 -9.55 -10.83
C SER A 44 3.19 -8.51 -11.08
N ARG A 45 2.98 -7.70 -12.12
CA ARG A 45 3.82 -6.52 -12.37
C ARG A 45 3.71 -5.48 -11.25
N GLU A 46 2.53 -5.39 -10.63
CA GLU A 46 2.28 -4.43 -9.54
C GLU A 46 3.14 -4.78 -8.31
N GLU A 47 3.16 -6.06 -7.93
CA GLU A 47 4.03 -6.54 -6.84
C GLU A 47 5.52 -6.26 -7.11
N LEU A 48 5.97 -6.42 -8.37
CA LEU A 48 7.36 -6.12 -8.75
C LEU A 48 7.71 -4.63 -8.62
N GLU A 49 6.80 -3.74 -9.01
CA GLU A 49 6.98 -2.29 -8.83
C GLU A 49 6.99 -1.93 -7.34
N ASP A 50 6.06 -2.49 -6.55
CA ASP A 50 5.99 -2.25 -5.11
C ASP A 50 7.25 -2.74 -4.38
N LEU A 51 7.75 -3.93 -4.73
CA LEU A 51 9.04 -4.45 -4.25
C LEU A 51 10.19 -3.50 -4.56
N LYS A 52 10.23 -2.96 -5.78
CA LYS A 52 11.26 -2.01 -6.20
C LYS A 52 11.17 -0.69 -5.43
N ILE A 53 9.96 -0.16 -5.24
CA ILE A 53 9.73 1.08 -4.48
C ILE A 53 10.21 0.87 -3.03
N ALA A 54 9.71 -0.16 -2.35
CA ALA A 54 10.08 -0.45 -0.97
C ALA A 54 11.58 -0.72 -0.80
N TYR A 55 12.19 -1.41 -1.76
CA TYR A 55 13.63 -1.67 -1.78
C TYR A 55 14.45 -0.37 -1.86
N VAL A 56 14.09 0.55 -2.75
CA VAL A 56 14.82 1.81 -2.91
C VAL A 56 14.58 2.74 -1.72
N GLU A 57 13.34 2.81 -1.22
CA GLU A 57 12.96 3.69 -0.11
C GLU A 57 13.75 3.40 1.18
N ARG A 58 14.07 2.13 1.44
CA ARG A 58 14.79 1.72 2.65
C ARG A 58 16.13 1.05 2.37
N GLU A 59 16.67 1.29 1.18
CA GLU A 59 18.00 0.85 0.78
C GLU A 59 18.21 -0.67 0.98
N GLY A 60 17.20 -1.47 0.63
CA GLY A 60 17.25 -2.92 0.67
C GLY A 60 17.05 -3.56 2.04
N ASP A 61 16.36 -2.88 2.95
CA ASP A 61 15.91 -3.44 4.24
C ASP A 61 14.76 -4.45 4.04
N MET A 62 15.06 -5.75 4.19
CA MET A 62 14.06 -6.81 4.01
C MET A 62 12.98 -6.84 5.10
N ASP A 63 13.24 -6.32 6.32
CA ASP A 63 12.18 -6.18 7.33
C ASP A 63 11.10 -5.24 6.80
N TYR A 64 11.54 -4.08 6.34
CA TYR A 64 10.64 -3.07 5.82
C TYR A 64 9.91 -3.52 4.57
N ILE A 65 10.59 -4.20 3.64
CA ILE A 65 9.96 -4.70 2.41
C ILE A 65 8.82 -5.67 2.74
N LEU A 66 8.99 -6.57 3.71
CA LEU A 66 7.93 -7.48 4.13
C LEU A 66 6.76 -6.79 4.83
N GLU A 67 7.01 -5.65 5.48
CA GLU A 67 5.96 -4.83 6.13
C GLU A 67 5.21 -3.94 5.12
N ALA A 68 5.89 -3.46 4.08
CA ALA A 68 5.36 -2.48 3.14
C ALA A 68 4.62 -3.12 1.95
N VAL A 69 5.05 -4.30 1.49
CA VAL A 69 4.48 -4.95 0.30
C VAL A 69 3.18 -5.66 0.66
N LEU A 70 2.14 -5.46 -0.15
CA LEU A 70 0.83 -6.07 0.08
C LEU A 70 0.89 -7.61 0.03
N CYS A 71 0.07 -8.26 0.85
CA CYS A 71 -0.02 -9.72 0.93
C CYS A 71 1.33 -10.43 1.20
N ALA A 72 2.35 -9.69 1.65
CA ALA A 72 3.65 -10.23 1.99
C ALA A 72 3.57 -11.05 3.28
N THR A 73 4.21 -12.21 3.26
CA THR A 73 4.41 -13.05 4.44
C THR A 73 5.89 -13.32 4.63
N ILE A 74 6.27 -13.76 5.83
CA ILE A 74 7.67 -14.10 6.13
C ILE A 74 8.17 -15.23 5.19
N ASP A 75 7.27 -16.11 4.76
CA ASP A 75 7.58 -17.19 3.83
C ASP A 75 7.85 -16.70 2.40
N ASP A 76 7.47 -15.46 2.06
CA ASP A 76 7.75 -14.84 0.76
C ASP A 76 9.17 -14.22 0.69
N GLU A 77 9.86 -14.03 1.82
CA GLU A 77 11.21 -13.42 1.85
C GLU A 77 12.20 -14.07 0.84
N PRO A 78 12.28 -15.42 0.73
CA PRO A 78 13.17 -16.06 -0.23
C PRO A 78 12.84 -15.68 -1.68
N ARG A 79 11.55 -15.67 -2.04
CA ARG A 79 11.07 -15.31 -3.38
C ARG A 79 11.35 -13.85 -3.69
N PHE A 80 11.08 -12.94 -2.75
CA PHE A 80 11.37 -11.52 -2.90
C PHE A 80 12.86 -11.26 -3.08
N ARG A 81 13.71 -11.96 -2.32
CA ARG A 81 15.17 -11.84 -2.48
C ARG A 81 15.62 -12.27 -3.88
N GLU A 82 15.09 -13.37 -4.40
CA GLU A 82 15.40 -13.83 -5.76
C GLU A 82 14.99 -12.79 -6.81
N LEU A 83 13.78 -12.23 -6.70
CA LEU A 83 13.30 -11.19 -7.62
C LEU A 83 14.16 -9.93 -7.57
N LEU A 84 14.50 -9.45 -6.37
CA LEU A 84 15.36 -8.28 -6.17
C LEU A 84 16.78 -8.55 -6.67
N GLN A 85 17.33 -9.74 -6.43
CA GLN A 85 18.64 -10.13 -6.94
C GLN A 85 18.66 -10.15 -8.47
N ASN A 86 17.64 -10.71 -9.11
CA ASN A 86 17.52 -10.68 -10.57
C ASN A 86 17.46 -9.25 -11.10
N MET A 87 16.72 -8.35 -10.44
CA MET A 87 16.67 -6.93 -10.82
C MET A 87 18.02 -6.20 -10.63
N ILE A 88 18.80 -6.57 -9.62
CA ILE A 88 20.16 -6.07 -9.41
C ILE A 88 21.09 -6.55 -10.52
N ASP A 89 21.02 -7.84 -10.87
CA ASP A 89 21.86 -8.47 -11.90
C ASP A 89 21.55 -7.89 -13.28
N GLU A 90 20.28 -7.59 -13.54
CA GLU A 90 19.79 -6.86 -14.72
C GLU A 90 20.11 -5.34 -14.68
N LYS A 91 20.70 -4.84 -13.59
CA LYS A 91 21.02 -3.42 -13.35
C LYS A 91 19.79 -2.49 -13.39
N LYS A 92 18.60 -3.01 -13.09
CA LYS A 92 17.35 -2.23 -12.99
C LYS A 92 17.22 -1.47 -11.68
N ILE A 93 17.87 -1.97 -10.62
CA ILE A 93 17.94 -1.33 -9.30
C ILE A 93 19.39 -1.36 -8.79
N PRO A 94 19.80 -0.38 -7.96
CA PRO A 94 21.14 -0.37 -7.37
C PRO A 94 21.29 -1.46 -6.31
N THR A 95 22.51 -1.90 -6.06
CA THR A 95 22.81 -2.79 -4.93
C THR A 95 23.05 -1.98 -3.66
N PHE A 96 22.34 -2.29 -2.57
CA PHE A 96 22.57 -1.68 -1.28
C PHE A 96 23.28 -2.60 -0.27
N PRO A 97 24.18 -2.08 0.59
CA PRO A 97 24.89 -2.88 1.58
C PRO A 97 23.98 -3.59 2.58
N LYS A 98 22.83 -3.00 2.96
CA LYS A 98 21.90 -3.61 3.92
C LYS A 98 21.30 -4.92 3.39
N PHE A 99 21.01 -4.97 2.09
CA PHE A 99 20.51 -6.17 1.43
C PHE A 99 21.56 -7.28 1.34
N VAL A 100 22.81 -6.92 1.03
CA VAL A 100 23.93 -7.87 0.87
C VAL A 100 24.41 -8.40 2.22
N ASN A 101 24.59 -7.52 3.20
CA ASN A 101 25.13 -7.85 4.52
C ASN A 101 24.07 -8.29 5.52
N GLU A 102 22.88 -8.68 5.04
CA GLU A 102 21.80 -9.04 5.95
C GLU A 102 22.20 -10.23 6.82
N SER A 103 22.28 -9.96 8.12
CA SER A 103 22.70 -10.91 9.15
C SER A 103 21.77 -12.13 9.19
N HIS A 104 22.37 -13.32 9.32
CA HIS A 104 21.64 -14.57 9.60
C HIS A 104 20.74 -14.43 10.84
N ASN A 105 21.08 -13.55 11.79
CA ASN A 105 20.30 -13.35 13.00
C ASN A 105 18.94 -12.68 12.73
N ASN A 106 18.87 -11.76 11.75
CA ASN A 106 17.60 -11.13 11.34
C ASN A 106 16.69 -12.15 10.67
N LYS A 107 17.24 -12.97 9.77
CA LYS A 107 16.51 -14.09 9.13
C LYS A 107 15.96 -15.10 10.15
N LYS A 108 16.71 -15.37 11.22
CA LYS A 108 16.28 -16.28 12.31
C LYS A 108 15.23 -15.66 13.22
N LYS A 109 15.28 -14.35 13.47
CA LYS A 109 14.33 -13.64 14.34
C LYS A 109 12.91 -13.68 13.74
N ARG A 110 12.79 -13.63 12.41
CA ARG A 110 11.50 -13.67 11.71
C ARG A 110 10.87 -15.07 11.67
N ARG A 111 11.69 -16.13 11.69
CA ARG A 111 11.22 -17.53 11.63
C ARG A 111 10.80 -18.13 12.98
N LYS A 112 10.77 -17.34 14.06
CA LYS A 112 10.67 -17.83 15.44
C LYS A 112 9.32 -17.53 16.06
#